data_AF-A0A2A4TG08-F1
#
_entry.id   AF-A0A2A4TG08-F1
#
_cell.length_a   1.000
_cell.length_b   1.000
_cell.length_c   1.000
_cell.angle_alpha   90.00
_cell.angle_beta   90.00
_cell.angle_gamma   90.00
#
_symmetry.space_group_name_H-M   'P 1'
#
loop_
_entity.id
_entity.type
_entity.pdbx_description
1 polymer ?
#
loop_
_entity_poly.entity_id
_entity_poly.type
_entity_poly.pdbx_seq_one_letter_code
_entity_poly.pdbx_strand_id
1 'polypeptide(L)'
;MSINQILTTSTTALLSSQNQMSVASTNISNASNVGYTRKTYDVTTVSSGAGMTFSGGIQQRISNDILSKSVNTQAAELGKNKVINDYMSSYDFAIGTTDGLNLSGQVSDVQTAFNELSSQPDSNIYKEQVVQSSQSLSLYINDLSRNIQSLRTDADQQIPHVVDSINSKLDHLVSVLSSYCIRVKIGLTLNLSLI
;
A
#
# COMPACT_ATOMS: atom_id res chain seq x y z
N MET A 1 52.55 -12.11 -23.51
CA MET A 1 51.30 -12.88 -23.38
C MET A 1 51.61 -14.34 -23.60
N SER A 2 51.49 -15.17 -22.56
CA SER A 2 51.79 -16.61 -22.66
C SER A 2 50.54 -17.38 -23.11
N ILE A 3 50.75 -18.53 -23.76
CA ILE A 3 49.66 -19.39 -24.25
C ILE A 3 48.76 -19.89 -23.11
N ASN A 4 49.31 -20.02 -21.90
CA ASN A 4 48.57 -20.38 -20.69
C ASN A 4 47.57 -19.28 -20.28
N GLN A 5 47.91 -18.01 -20.48
CA GLN A 5 46.99 -16.89 -20.20
C GLN A 5 45.82 -16.87 -21.19
N ILE A 6 46.09 -17.16 -22.46
CA ILE A 6 45.07 -17.29 -23.50
C ILE A 6 44.15 -18.47 -23.20
N LEU A 7 44.71 -19.63 -22.85
CA LEU A 7 43.92 -20.82 -22.52
C LEU A 7 43.02 -20.61 -21.29
N THR A 8 43.53 -19.94 -20.26
CA THR A 8 42.75 -19.60 -19.05
C THR A 8 41.63 -18.60 -19.35
N THR A 9 41.91 -17.60 -20.20
CA THR A 9 40.90 -16.62 -20.63
C THR A 9 39.80 -17.31 -21.45
N SER A 10 40.17 -18.16 -22.42
CA SER A 10 39.23 -18.88 -23.28
C SER A 10 38.38 -19.89 -22.52
N THR A 11 38.97 -20.63 -21.58
CA THR A 11 38.23 -21.61 -20.76
C THR A 11 37.21 -20.92 -19.86
N THR A 12 37.59 -19.82 -19.21
CA THR A 12 36.66 -19.06 -18.34
C THR A 12 35.56 -18.37 -19.15
N ALA A 13 35.86 -17.87 -20.37
CA ALA A 13 34.87 -17.33 -21.29
C ALA A 13 33.86 -18.40 -21.78
N LEU A 14 34.33 -19.61 -22.08
CA LEU A 14 33.49 -20.74 -22.50
C LEU A 14 32.59 -21.22 -21.36
N LEU A 15 33.13 -21.35 -20.15
CA LEU A 15 32.35 -21.71 -18.95
C LEU A 15 31.27 -20.66 -18.66
N SER A 16 31.60 -19.37 -18.75
CA SER A 16 30.62 -18.28 -18.64
C SER A 16 29.51 -18.38 -19.69
N SER A 17 29.87 -18.66 -20.94
CA SER A 17 28.90 -18.85 -22.03
C SER A 17 28.00 -20.07 -21.80
N GLN A 18 28.56 -21.17 -21.30
CA GLN A 18 27.81 -22.37 -20.94
C GLN A 18 26.78 -22.09 -19.84
N ASN A 19 27.17 -21.33 -18.81
CA ASN A 19 26.27 -20.91 -17.74
C ASN A 19 25.13 -20.02 -18.25
N GLN A 20 25.42 -19.06 -19.14
CA GLN A 20 24.40 -18.23 -19.77
C GLN A 20 23.38 -19.07 -20.57
N MET A 21 23.86 -20.04 -21.36
CA MET A 21 22.99 -20.96 -22.10
C MET A 21 22.14 -21.83 -21.17
N SER A 22 22.72 -22.31 -20.07
CA SER A 22 21.99 -23.10 -19.06
C SER A 22 20.86 -22.28 -18.41
N VAL A 23 21.12 -21.02 -18.07
CA VAL A 23 20.10 -20.10 -17.55
C VAL A 23 19.02 -19.81 -18.58
N ALA A 24 19.40 -19.59 -19.85
CA ALA A 24 18.44 -19.40 -20.94
C ALA A 24 17.55 -20.64 -21.13
N SER A 25 18.13 -21.84 -21.15
CA SER A 25 17.42 -23.11 -21.24
C SER A 25 16.44 -23.30 -20.07
N THR A 26 16.89 -23.00 -18.85
CA THR A 26 16.04 -23.06 -17.66
C THR A 26 14.87 -22.08 -17.74
N ASN A 27 15.11 -20.85 -18.20
CA ASN A 27 14.04 -19.86 -18.41
C ASN A 27 13.04 -20.31 -19.47
N ILE A 28 13.50 -20.88 -20.58
CA ILE A 28 12.63 -21.40 -21.65
C ILE A 28 11.78 -22.56 -21.12
N SER A 29 12.41 -23.51 -20.42
CA SER A 29 11.72 -24.67 -19.85
C SER A 29 10.65 -24.29 -18.82
N ASN A 30 10.81 -23.16 -18.14
CA ASN A 30 9.88 -22.67 -17.13
C ASN A 30 9.04 -21.48 -17.61
N ALA A 31 9.09 -21.12 -18.90
CA ALA A 31 8.42 -19.93 -19.42
C ALA A 31 6.90 -19.98 -19.22
N SER A 32 6.31 -21.18 -19.26
CA SER A 32 4.87 -21.40 -19.05
C SER A 32 4.48 -21.59 -17.58
N ASN A 33 5.45 -21.63 -16.66
CA ASN A 33 5.17 -21.85 -15.24
C ASN A 33 4.76 -20.51 -14.59
N VAL A 34 3.52 -20.46 -14.11
CA VAL A 34 2.98 -19.29 -13.40
C VAL A 34 3.86 -18.96 -12.20
N GLY A 35 4.29 -17.71 -12.09
CA GLY A 35 5.15 -17.22 -11.00
C GLY A 35 6.66 -17.40 -11.23
N TYR A 36 7.11 -18.00 -12.35
CA TYR A 36 8.52 -18.08 -12.68
C TYR A 36 9.08 -16.71 -13.10
N THR A 37 10.16 -16.26 -12.46
CA THR A 37 10.85 -15.02 -12.83
C THR A 37 12.04 -15.30 -13.73
N ARG A 38 12.22 -14.47 -14.76
CA ARG A 38 13.40 -14.55 -15.64
C ARG A 38 14.68 -14.36 -14.82
N LYS A 39 15.59 -15.32 -14.94
CA LYS A 39 16.94 -15.25 -14.37
C LYS A 39 17.93 -14.75 -15.40
N THR A 40 18.94 -13.99 -14.98
CA THR A 40 20.08 -13.60 -15.82
C THR A 40 21.37 -14.08 -15.21
N TYR A 41 22.37 -14.34 -16.06
CA TYR A 41 23.72 -14.60 -15.60
C TYR A 41 24.54 -13.36 -15.89
N ASP A 42 24.94 -12.65 -14.85
CA ASP A 42 25.75 -11.44 -15.00
C ASP A 42 27.22 -11.84 -15.08
N VAL A 43 27.85 -11.49 -16.19
CA VAL A 43 29.28 -11.75 -16.40
C VAL A 43 30.08 -10.59 -15.83
N THR A 44 30.99 -10.91 -14.91
CA THR A 44 32.01 -10.01 -14.41
C THR A 44 33.35 -10.39 -15.00
N THR A 45 34.09 -9.38 -15.47
CA THR A 45 35.45 -9.56 -15.95
C THR A 45 36.42 -8.98 -14.93
N VAL A 46 37.40 -9.77 -14.54
CA VAL A 46 38.50 -9.32 -13.69
C VAL A 46 39.75 -9.29 -14.56
N SER A 47 40.31 -8.10 -14.76
CA SER A 47 41.62 -7.93 -15.37
C SER A 47 42.69 -7.98 -14.28
N SER A 48 43.67 -8.86 -14.45
CA SER A 48 44.87 -8.91 -13.62
C SER A 48 46.10 -8.88 -14.50
N GLY A 49 47.28 -8.63 -13.91
CA GLY A 49 48.56 -8.74 -14.64
C GLY A 49 48.80 -10.12 -15.28
N ALA A 50 47.98 -11.12 -14.94
CA ALA A 50 48.00 -12.47 -15.50
C ALA A 50 47.01 -12.71 -16.66
N GLY A 51 46.14 -11.77 -17.02
CA GLY A 51 45.13 -11.91 -18.09
C GLY A 51 43.72 -11.50 -17.67
N MET A 52 42.72 -11.79 -18.52
CA MET A 52 41.30 -11.56 -18.24
C MET A 52 40.62 -12.86 -17.79
N THR A 53 39.89 -12.80 -16.68
CA THR A 53 39.07 -13.93 -16.22
C THR A 53 37.61 -13.53 -16.23
N PHE A 54 36.77 -14.40 -16.80
CA PHE A 54 35.32 -14.26 -16.77
C PHE A 54 34.77 -15.05 -15.58
N SER A 55 34.06 -14.37 -14.70
CA SER A 55 33.31 -14.96 -13.58
C SER A 55 31.88 -14.41 -13.62
N GLY A 56 31.00 -14.90 -12.76
CA GLY A 56 29.62 -14.44 -12.75
C GLY A 56 28.73 -15.22 -11.81
N GLY A 57 27.51 -14.74 -11.65
CA GLY A 57 26.49 -15.36 -10.82
C GLY A 57 25.11 -15.26 -11.46
N ILE A 58 24.23 -16.18 -11.08
CA ILE A 58 22.82 -16.13 -11.49
C ILE A 58 22.10 -15.08 -10.65
N GLN A 59 21.65 -14.00 -11.28
CA GLN A 59 20.66 -13.11 -10.70
C GLN A 59 19.29 -13.80 -10.77
N GLN A 60 18.71 -14.07 -9.61
CA GLN A 60 17.45 -14.81 -9.52
C GLN A 60 16.22 -14.01 -9.93
N ARG A 61 16.29 -12.67 -10.02
CA ARG A 61 15.10 -11.86 -10.26
C ARG A 61 15.39 -10.63 -11.13
N ILE A 62 14.98 -10.69 -12.40
CA ILE A 62 14.62 -9.45 -13.10
C ILE A 62 13.28 -9.00 -12.52
N SER A 63 13.34 -8.03 -11.60
CA SER A 63 12.19 -7.32 -11.08
C SER A 63 11.84 -6.18 -12.05
N ASN A 64 10.59 -6.09 -12.49
CA ASN A 64 10.14 -4.88 -13.18
C ASN A 64 9.87 -3.81 -12.13
N ASP A 65 10.91 -3.06 -11.77
CA ASP A 65 10.84 -2.08 -10.68
C ASP A 65 9.85 -0.95 -10.99
N ILE A 66 9.61 -0.63 -12.27
CA ILE A 66 8.59 0.33 -12.69
C ILE A 66 7.20 -0.22 -12.35
N LEU A 67 6.92 -1.48 -12.70
CA LEU A 67 5.65 -2.12 -12.38
C LEU A 67 5.47 -2.26 -10.87
N SER A 68 6.49 -2.68 -10.13
CA SER A 68 6.43 -2.76 -8.67
C SER A 68 6.18 -1.40 -8.02
N LYS A 69 6.83 -0.33 -8.50
CA LYS A 69 6.59 1.04 -8.05
C LYS A 69 5.17 1.49 -8.35
N SER A 70 4.67 1.19 -9.54
CA SER A 70 3.28 1.46 -9.92
C SER A 70 2.33 0.78 -8.96
N VAL A 71 2.41 -0.55 -8.82
CA VAL A 71 1.55 -1.33 -7.90
C VAL A 71 1.56 -0.75 -6.49
N ASN A 72 2.72 -0.41 -5.93
CA ASN A 72 2.81 0.21 -4.60
C ASN A 72 2.12 1.58 -4.54
N THR A 73 2.25 2.39 -5.59
CA THR A 73 1.60 3.72 -5.67
C THR A 73 0.08 3.58 -5.76
N GLN A 74 -0.41 2.70 -6.63
CA GLN A 74 -1.85 2.43 -6.76
C GLN A 74 -2.43 1.81 -5.48
N ALA A 75 -1.70 0.91 -4.82
CA ALA A 75 -2.13 0.34 -3.55
C ALA A 75 -2.24 1.40 -2.44
N ALA A 76 -1.30 2.34 -2.38
CA ALA A 76 -1.36 3.45 -1.43
C ALA A 76 -2.55 4.38 -1.71
N GLU A 77 -2.81 4.70 -2.98
CA GLU A 77 -3.96 5.51 -3.38
C GLU A 77 -5.30 4.84 -3.09
N LEU A 78 -5.41 3.53 -3.37
CA LEU A 78 -6.57 2.73 -3.00
C LEU A 78 -6.78 2.73 -1.48
N GLY A 79 -5.72 2.55 -0.70
CA GLY A 79 -5.77 2.59 0.76
C GLY A 79 -6.31 3.92 1.28
N LYS A 80 -5.80 5.04 0.76
CA LYS A 80 -6.31 6.40 1.07
C LYS A 80 -7.80 6.52 0.73
N ASN A 81 -8.19 6.16 -0.49
CA ASN A 81 -9.56 6.33 -0.96
C ASN A 81 -10.54 5.45 -0.18
N LYS A 82 -10.12 4.25 0.23
CA LYS A 82 -10.93 3.38 1.08
C LYS A 82 -11.21 4.03 2.44
N VAL A 83 -10.18 4.56 3.11
CA VAL A 83 -10.36 5.26 4.39
C VAL A 83 -11.32 6.44 4.23
N ILE A 84 -11.13 7.28 3.22
CA ILE A 84 -12.03 8.42 2.96
C ILE A 84 -13.47 7.92 2.76
N ASN A 85 -13.66 6.89 1.95
CA ASN A 85 -14.98 6.32 1.67
C ASN A 85 -15.66 5.78 2.94
N ASP A 86 -14.93 5.11 3.82
CA ASP A 86 -15.48 4.54 5.06
C ASP A 86 -15.97 5.66 6.01
N TYR A 87 -15.21 6.76 6.14
CA TYR A 87 -15.62 7.93 6.93
C TYR A 87 -16.78 8.69 6.29
N MET A 88 -16.77 8.88 4.96
CA MET A 88 -17.86 9.55 4.25
C MET A 88 -19.15 8.73 4.32
N SER A 89 -19.08 7.40 4.22
CA SER A 89 -20.25 6.53 4.37
C SER A 89 -20.87 6.64 5.76
N SER A 90 -20.04 6.76 6.79
CA SER A 90 -20.50 6.95 8.18
C SER A 90 -21.14 8.32 8.39
N TYR A 91 -20.59 9.36 7.75
CA TYR A 91 -21.15 10.70 7.74
C TYR A 91 -22.50 10.76 7.01
N ASP A 92 -22.59 10.17 5.83
CA ASP A 92 -23.82 10.10 5.04
C ASP A 92 -24.93 9.37 5.81
N PHE A 93 -24.57 8.27 6.50
CA PHE A 93 -25.51 7.57 7.37
C PHE A 93 -26.03 8.46 8.51
N ALA A 94 -25.18 9.31 9.10
CA ALA A 94 -25.57 10.22 10.19
C ALA A 94 -26.48 11.37 9.72
N ILE A 95 -26.35 11.85 8.48
CA ILE A 95 -27.25 12.84 7.86
C ILE A 95 -28.61 12.23 7.47
N GLY A 96 -28.66 10.90 7.39
CA GLY A 96 -29.88 10.17 7.05
C GLY A 96 -30.12 10.08 5.54
N THR A 97 -31.17 9.35 5.20
CA THR A 97 -31.54 9.06 3.81
C THR A 97 -32.79 9.83 3.40
N THR A 98 -33.00 10.01 2.10
CA THR A 98 -34.20 10.67 1.54
C THR A 98 -35.51 10.01 1.97
N ASP A 99 -35.48 8.70 2.23
CA ASP A 99 -36.67 7.90 2.57
C ASP A 99 -36.88 7.76 4.10
N GLY A 100 -36.05 8.43 4.92
CA GLY A 100 -36.07 8.34 6.37
C GLY A 100 -35.89 9.68 7.08
N LEU A 101 -35.49 9.61 8.35
CA LEU A 101 -35.22 10.80 9.18
C LEU A 101 -33.97 11.52 8.65
N ASN A 102 -34.16 12.70 8.08
CA ASN A 102 -33.10 13.51 7.47
C ASN A 102 -33.24 15.00 7.81
N LEU A 103 -32.14 15.74 7.66
CA LEU A 103 -32.11 17.17 7.98
C LEU A 103 -33.14 17.99 7.20
N SER A 104 -33.33 17.70 5.91
CA SER A 104 -34.32 18.39 5.07
C SER A 104 -35.75 18.19 5.55
N GLY A 105 -36.09 16.99 6.02
CA GLY A 105 -37.39 16.67 6.60
C GLY A 105 -37.62 17.44 7.89
N GLN A 106 -36.63 17.46 8.79
CA GLN A 106 -36.72 18.24 10.03
C GLN A 106 -36.92 19.75 9.78
N VAL A 107 -36.26 20.30 8.74
CA VAL A 107 -36.46 21.70 8.33
C VAL A 107 -37.87 21.90 7.75
N SER A 108 -38.35 20.96 6.93
CA SER A 108 -39.71 21.00 6.36
C SER A 108 -40.80 20.92 7.43
N ASP A 109 -40.58 20.13 8.50
CA ASP A 109 -41.51 20.00 9.62
C ASP A 109 -41.65 21.33 10.38
N VAL A 110 -40.53 22.01 10.65
CA VAL A 110 -40.54 23.35 11.26
C VAL A 110 -41.27 24.35 10.36
N GLN A 111 -41.00 24.34 9.05
CA GLN A 111 -41.67 25.22 8.10
C GLN A 111 -43.19 24.96 8.06
N THR A 112 -43.60 23.69 8.10
CA THR A 112 -45.01 23.29 8.13
C THR A 112 -45.68 23.79 9.41
N ALA A 113 -45.05 23.62 10.56
CA ALA A 113 -45.58 24.10 11.84
C ALA A 113 -45.78 25.63 11.85
N PHE A 114 -44.84 26.40 11.27
CA PHE A 114 -45.00 27.84 11.12
C PHE A 114 -46.14 28.23 10.17
N ASN A 115 -46.34 27.48 9.08
CA ASN A 115 -47.45 27.72 8.15
C ASN A 115 -48.81 27.48 8.83
N GLU A 116 -48.94 26.41 9.61
CA GLU A 116 -50.15 26.10 10.37
C GLU A 116 -50.43 27.18 11.43
N LEU A 117 -49.41 27.60 12.17
CA LEU A 117 -49.55 28.69 13.15
C LEU A 117 -49.95 30.01 12.48
N SER A 118 -49.42 30.31 11.29
CA SER A 118 -49.78 31.53 10.55
C SER A 118 -51.25 31.55 10.13
N SER A 119 -51.84 30.38 9.90
CA SER A 119 -53.26 30.22 9.55
C SER A 119 -54.17 30.39 10.76
N GLN A 120 -53.70 30.05 11.97
CA GLN A 120 -54.46 30.21 13.21
C GLN A 120 -53.57 30.64 14.40
N PRO A 121 -53.23 31.94 14.50
CA PRO A 121 -52.25 32.46 15.46
C PRO A 121 -52.65 32.33 16.93
N ASP A 122 -53.96 32.24 17.23
CA ASP A 122 -54.48 32.14 18.59
C ASP A 122 -54.47 30.70 19.14
N SER A 123 -54.19 29.70 18.29
CA SER A 123 -54.15 28.30 18.68
C SER A 123 -52.90 27.99 19.52
N ASN A 124 -53.10 27.65 20.79
CA ASN A 124 -52.01 27.15 21.63
C ASN A 124 -51.43 25.82 21.12
N ILE A 125 -52.24 24.99 20.44
CA ILE A 125 -51.78 23.73 19.85
C ILE A 125 -50.71 24.01 18.77
N TYR A 126 -50.96 24.95 17.86
CA TYR A 126 -49.99 25.27 16.81
C TYR A 126 -48.74 25.99 17.34
N LYS A 127 -48.88 26.80 18.41
CA LYS A 127 -47.72 27.38 19.10
C LYS A 127 -46.82 26.29 19.69
N GLU A 128 -47.42 25.29 20.34
CA GLU A 128 -46.68 24.17 20.91
C GLU A 128 -46.01 23.32 19.81
N GLN A 129 -46.70 23.07 18.69
CA GLN A 129 -46.16 22.34 17.55
C GLN A 129 -44.90 23.00 16.96
N VAL A 130 -44.86 24.34 16.87
CA VAL A 130 -43.68 25.09 16.42
C VAL A 130 -42.50 24.89 17.39
N VAL A 131 -42.76 24.96 18.69
CA VAL A 131 -41.72 24.75 19.71
C VAL A 131 -41.17 23.32 19.63
N GLN A 132 -42.05 22.32 19.56
CA GLN A 132 -41.66 20.91 19.49
C GLN A 132 -40.86 20.59 18.22
N SER A 133 -41.31 21.05 17.05
CA SER A 133 -40.59 20.84 15.79
C SER A 133 -39.21 21.54 15.79
N SER A 134 -39.12 22.76 16.31
CA SER A 134 -37.85 23.50 16.44
C SER A 134 -36.88 22.81 17.42
N GLN A 135 -37.41 22.23 18.50
CA GLN A 135 -36.61 21.50 19.46
C GLN A 135 -36.09 20.18 18.88
N SER A 136 -36.91 19.45 18.11
CA SER A 136 -36.50 18.26 17.37
C SER A 136 -35.39 18.56 16.36
N LEU A 137 -35.53 19.62 15.56
CA LEU A 137 -34.48 20.05 14.62
C LEU A 137 -33.18 20.40 15.36
N SER A 138 -33.27 21.11 16.48
CA SER A 138 -32.09 21.49 17.28
C SER A 138 -31.38 20.27 17.86
N LEU A 139 -32.14 19.30 18.38
CA LEU A 139 -31.59 18.03 18.88
C LEU A 139 -30.90 17.26 17.74
N TYR A 140 -31.54 17.17 16.58
CA TYR A 140 -31.01 16.52 15.40
C TYR A 140 -29.67 17.13 14.94
N ILE A 141 -29.59 18.45 14.85
CA ILE A 141 -28.34 19.16 14.49
C ILE A 141 -27.24 18.91 15.53
N ASN A 142 -27.59 18.91 16.82
CA ASN A 142 -26.64 18.63 17.90
C ASN A 142 -26.13 17.18 17.88
N ASP A 143 -27.00 16.21 17.58
CA ASP A 143 -26.61 14.81 17.40
C ASP A 143 -25.70 14.64 16.19
N LEU A 144 -26.02 15.26 15.06
CA LEU A 144 -25.17 15.24 13.87
C LEU A 144 -23.78 15.85 14.15
N SER A 145 -23.74 17.00 14.84
CA SER A 145 -22.49 17.64 15.24
C SER A 145 -21.65 16.72 16.14
N ARG A 146 -22.27 16.05 17.13
CA ARG A 146 -21.60 15.07 17.99
C ARG A 146 -21.03 13.89 17.19
N ASN A 147 -21.80 13.34 16.25
CA ASN A 147 -21.33 12.25 15.38
C ASN A 147 -20.11 12.67 14.54
N ILE A 148 -20.14 13.85 13.93
CA ILE A 148 -18.99 14.37 13.15
C ILE A 148 -17.75 14.50 14.03
N GLN A 149 -17.90 15.02 15.26
CA GLN A 149 -16.77 15.15 16.18
C GLN A 149 -16.25 13.80 16.68
N SER A 150 -17.13 12.79 16.84
CA SER A 150 -16.73 11.42 17.11
C SER A 150 -15.88 10.86 15.97
N LEU A 151 -16.35 10.96 14.72
CA LEU A 151 -15.61 10.50 13.55
C LEU A 151 -14.24 11.17 13.43
N ARG A 152 -14.14 12.47 13.73
CA ARG A 152 -12.84 13.18 13.77
C ARG A 152 -11.92 12.64 14.87
N THR A 153 -12.47 12.40 16.06
CA THR A 153 -11.71 11.84 17.18
C THR A 153 -11.22 10.44 16.87
N ASP A 154 -12.05 9.60 16.24
CA ASP A 154 -11.68 8.24 15.82
C ASP A 154 -10.57 8.28 14.78
N ALA A 155 -10.63 9.21 13.82
CA ALA A 155 -9.56 9.43 12.85
C ALA A 155 -8.25 9.85 13.54
N ASP A 156 -8.31 10.78 14.48
CA ASP A 156 -7.15 11.24 15.25
C ASP A 156 -6.53 10.11 16.08
N GLN A 157 -7.34 9.18 16.61
CA GLN A 157 -6.87 7.99 17.34
C GLN A 157 -6.27 6.93 16.42
N GLN A 158 -6.75 6.80 15.18
CA GLN A 158 -6.19 5.84 14.21
C GLN A 158 -4.80 6.23 13.70
N ILE A 159 -4.49 7.53 13.62
CA ILE A 159 -3.19 8.03 13.15
C ILE A 159 -2.00 7.41 13.92
N PRO A 160 -1.91 7.48 15.27
CA PRO A 160 -0.80 6.89 16.00
C PRO A 160 -0.71 5.37 15.81
N HIS A 161 -1.84 4.66 15.75
CA HIS A 161 -1.85 3.22 15.49
C HIS A 161 -1.27 2.86 14.11
N VAL A 162 -1.56 3.67 13.08
CA VAL A 162 -0.99 3.50 11.75
C VAL A 162 0.52 3.78 11.77
N VAL A 163 0.96 4.82 12.48
CA VAL A 163 2.38 5.14 12.66
C VAL A 163 3.13 4.00 13.35
N ASP A 164 2.58 3.46 14.43
CA ASP A 164 3.17 2.32 15.15
C ASP A 164 3.27 1.08 14.27
N SER A 165 2.22 0.81 13.46
CA SER A 165 2.22 -0.29 12.49
C SER A 165 3.29 -0.11 11.41
N ILE A 166 3.49 1.11 10.91
CA ILE A 166 4.54 1.44 9.96
C ILE A 166 5.92 1.19 10.59
N ASN A 167 6.15 1.71 11.80
CA ASN A 167 7.41 1.55 12.51
C ASN A 167 7.73 0.07 12.75
N SER A 168 6.76 -0.72 13.22
CA SER A 168 6.92 -2.15 13.42
C SER A 168 7.28 -2.90 12.12
N LYS A 169 6.64 -2.55 11.00
CA LYS A 169 6.96 -3.13 9.68
C LYS A 169 8.36 -2.76 9.21
N LEU A 170 8.81 -1.53 9.46
CA LEU A 170 10.16 -1.08 9.14
C LEU A 170 11.21 -1.82 9.98
N ASP A 171 10.99 -1.98 11.28
CA ASP A 171 11.89 -2.73 12.17
C ASP A 171 12.02 -4.19 11.74
N HIS A 172 10.90 -4.82 11.36
CA HIS A 172 10.90 -6.17 10.82
C HIS A 172 11.71 -6.26 9.52
N LEU A 173 11.57 -5.28 8.62
CA LEU A 173 12.32 -5.22 7.36
C LEU A 173 13.83 -5.08 7.64
N VAL A 174 14.22 -4.21 8.57
CA VAL A 174 15.62 -4.05 8.99
C VAL A 174 16.19 -5.35 9.56
N SER A 175 15.43 -6.04 10.41
CA SER A 175 15.83 -7.33 11.00
C SER A 175 16.08 -8.40 9.94
N VAL A 176 15.20 -8.51 8.94
CA VAL A 176 15.35 -9.44 7.81
C VAL A 176 16.57 -9.09 6.95
N LEU A 177 16.76 -7.82 6.61
CA LEU A 177 17.91 -7.37 5.82
C LEU A 177 19.23 -7.61 6.55
N SER A 178 19.30 -7.30 7.85
CA SER A 178 20.47 -7.56 8.70
C SER A 178 20.82 -9.06 8.69
N SER A 179 19.82 -9.91 8.90
CA SER A 179 19.97 -11.38 8.86
C SER A 179 20.46 -11.89 7.50
N TYR A 180 19.99 -11.29 6.40
CA TYR A 180 20.42 -11.66 5.05
C TYR A 180 21.86 -11.22 4.77
N CYS A 181 22.23 -9.99 5.15
CA CYS A 181 23.59 -9.47 5.00
C CYS A 181 24.62 -10.34 5.73
N ILE A 182 24.29 -10.81 6.94
CA ILE A 182 25.13 -11.72 7.71
C ILE A 182 25.32 -13.07 6.97
N ARG A 183 24.25 -13.65 6.43
CA ARG A 183 24.32 -14.92 5.68
C ARG A 183 25.14 -14.80 4.40
N VAL A 184 24.99 -13.70 3.66
CA VAL A 184 25.80 -13.43 2.46
C VAL A 184 27.27 -13.26 2.82
N LYS A 185 27.59 -12.55 3.91
CA LYS A 185 28.98 -12.34 4.36
C LYS A 185 29.64 -13.65 4.83
N ILE A 186 28.89 -14.54 5.48
CA ILE A 186 29.35 -15.89 5.84
C ILE A 186 29.56 -16.75 4.57
N GLY A 187 28.65 -16.70 3.60
CA GLY A 187 28.80 -17.42 2.33
C GLY A 187 30.02 -16.96 1.51
N LEU A 188 30.30 -15.65 1.48
CA LEU A 188 31.49 -15.09 0.83
C LEU A 188 32.80 -15.48 1.54
N THR A 189 32.80 -15.56 2.87
CA THR A 189 34.01 -15.94 3.64
C THR A 189 34.34 -17.43 3.52
N LEU A 190 33.34 -18.31 3.44
CA LEU A 190 33.54 -19.74 3.14
C LEU A 190 34.07 -19.99 1.73
N ASN A 191 33.62 -19.23 0.72
CA ASN A 191 34.11 -19.38 -0.65
C ASN A 191 35.55 -18.88 -0.82
N LEU A 192 35.98 -17.87 -0.04
CA LEU A 192 37.36 -17.37 -0.05
C LEU A 192 38.36 -18.29 0.68
N SER A 193 37.88 -19.21 1.53
CA SER A 193 38.73 -20.15 2.29
C SER A 193 38.84 -21.54 1.64
N LEU A 194 38.18 -21.73 0.48
CA LEU A 194 38.20 -22.95 -0.35
C LEU A 194 39.02 -22.79 -1.65
N ILE A 195 39.72 -21.66 -1.81
CA ILE A 195 40.67 -21.36 -2.89
C ILE A 195 42.05 -21.16 -2.26
#